data_AF-A0AAU3U089-F1
#
_entry.id   AF-A0AAU3U089-F1
#
_cell.length_a   1.000
_cell.length_b   1.000
_cell.length_c   1.000
_cell.angle_alpha   90.00
_cell.angle_beta   90.00
_cell.angle_gamma   90.00
#
_symmetry.space_group_name_H-M   'P 1'
#
loop_
_entity.id
_entity.type
_entity.pdbx_description
1 polymer ?
#
loop_
_entity_poly.entity_id
_entity_poly.type
_entity_poly.pdbx_seq_one_letter_code
_entity_poly.pdbx_strand_id
1 'polypeptide(L)'
;MTLPAWDDPDLKAGTMVRGALWLVQVVGEGNTFNKEQLRKAFPGVTQADRRIRGLRDYGWVILTNTEDATLTSEDQRFDKAGVPVWDPAARRAATPQKAVSSKERQAVMTRDHFMCTVCGISGGEAYYDDSNQTAVLSVTRRKTILPNADEDFLLVTECKRCRSGADGSTARADEALAEIRCLDPEDQRRLLRWMERGRRGTTPLERAWNAYRRMPADARDELRSALED
;
A
#
# COMPACT_ATOMS: atom_id res chain seq x y z
N MET A 1 -9.88 31.99 12.50
CA MET A 1 -8.56 31.74 13.11
C MET A 1 -7.54 32.59 12.37
N THR A 2 -6.76 33.40 13.09
CA THR A 2 -5.66 34.17 12.52
C THR A 2 -4.58 33.23 12.01
N LEU A 3 -4.15 33.43 10.77
CA LEU A 3 -3.10 32.62 10.15
C LEU A 3 -1.76 32.93 10.86
N PRO A 4 -1.03 31.94 11.42
CA PRO A 4 0.27 32.18 12.03
C PRO A 4 1.27 32.74 11.01
N ALA A 5 2.11 33.70 11.39
CA ALA A 5 3.15 34.19 10.48
C ALA A 5 4.18 33.08 10.19
N TRP A 6 4.64 32.98 8.94
CA TRP A 6 5.54 31.91 8.48
C TRP A 6 6.95 31.97 9.11
N ASP A 7 7.37 33.17 9.49
CA ASP A 7 8.66 33.55 10.07
C ASP A 7 8.60 33.83 11.58
N ASP A 8 7.45 33.57 12.22
CA ASP A 8 7.28 33.70 13.66
C ASP A 8 8.29 32.80 14.42
N PRO A 9 9.19 33.37 15.24
CA PRO A 9 10.17 32.60 16.00
C PRO A 9 9.52 31.70 17.06
N ASP A 10 8.32 32.03 17.53
CA ASP A 10 7.59 31.27 18.55
C ASP A 10 6.75 30.13 17.94
N LEU A 11 6.63 30.08 16.61
CA LEU A 11 5.94 29.02 15.90
C LEU A 11 6.73 27.71 15.98
N LYS A 12 6.29 26.82 16.88
CA LYS A 12 6.82 25.45 17.06
C LYS A 12 6.37 24.51 15.93
N ALA A 13 6.74 24.82 14.69
CA ALA A 13 6.41 24.03 13.50
C ALA A 13 7.63 23.70 12.63
N GLY A 14 7.63 22.50 12.04
CA GLY A 14 8.68 22.09 11.11
C GLY A 14 8.66 22.87 9.80
N THR A 15 9.76 22.83 9.04
CA THR A 15 9.92 23.57 7.77
C THR A 15 8.80 23.33 6.77
N MET A 16 8.19 22.14 6.72
CA MET A 16 7.06 21.88 5.82
C MET A 16 5.87 22.82 6.11
N VAL A 17 5.51 22.99 7.39
CA VAL A 17 4.39 23.86 7.80
C VAL A 17 4.75 25.33 7.58
N ARG A 18 5.97 25.73 7.97
CA ARG A 18 6.44 27.09 7.72
C ARG A 18 6.53 27.40 6.22
N GLY A 19 6.92 26.43 5.41
CA GLY A 19 6.92 26.49 3.95
C GLY A 19 5.52 26.68 3.37
N ALA A 20 4.53 25.95 3.87
CA ALA A 20 3.12 26.16 3.48
C ALA A 20 2.63 27.58 3.79
N LEU A 21 2.95 28.09 4.99
CA LEU A 21 2.62 29.46 5.37
C LEU A 21 3.33 30.48 4.48
N TRP A 22 4.62 30.27 4.17
CA TRP A 22 5.38 31.13 3.27
C TRP A 22 4.82 31.15 1.84
N LEU A 23 4.42 29.99 1.30
CA LEU A 23 3.77 29.91 -0.01
C LEU A 23 2.48 30.72 -0.05
N VAL A 24 1.66 30.65 1.00
CA VAL A 24 0.38 31.39 1.08
C VAL A 24 0.59 32.88 1.33
N GLN A 25 1.53 33.25 2.21
CA GLN A 25 1.70 34.62 2.69
C GLN A 25 2.60 35.47 1.79
N VAL A 26 3.58 34.86 1.12
CA VAL A 26 4.61 35.57 0.35
C VAL A 26 4.50 35.30 -1.15
N VAL A 27 4.29 34.05 -1.56
CA VAL A 27 4.22 33.70 -2.99
C VAL A 27 2.83 33.96 -3.56
N GLY A 28 1.79 33.44 -2.91
CA GLY A 28 0.42 33.46 -3.39
C GLY A 28 0.13 32.39 -4.46
N GLU A 29 -1.09 31.86 -4.45
CA GLU A 29 -1.54 30.85 -5.44
C GLU A 29 -1.45 31.40 -6.88
N GLY A 30 -1.09 30.52 -7.82
CA GLY A 30 -0.84 30.83 -9.23
C GLY A 30 0.55 31.38 -9.55
N ASN A 31 1.30 31.85 -8.54
CA ASN A 31 2.59 32.53 -8.74
C ASN A 31 3.77 31.56 -8.72
N THR A 32 4.89 32.02 -9.28
CA THR A 32 6.14 31.29 -9.34
C THR A 32 7.11 31.72 -8.25
N PHE A 33 7.89 30.77 -7.75
CA PHE A 33 9.02 31.02 -6.87
C PHE A 33 10.22 30.19 -7.29
N ASN A 34 11.42 30.65 -6.96
CA ASN A 34 12.66 29.95 -7.32
C ASN A 34 13.45 29.46 -6.10
N LYS A 35 14.46 28.63 -6.35
CA LYS A 35 15.31 28.06 -5.28
C LYS A 35 16.05 29.13 -4.46
N GLU A 36 16.35 30.29 -5.02
CA GLU A 36 17.04 31.37 -4.31
C GLU A 36 16.11 32.05 -3.30
N GLN A 37 14.89 32.38 -3.70
CA GLN A 37 13.85 32.90 -2.81
C GLN A 37 13.60 31.93 -1.65
N LEU A 38 13.59 30.62 -1.94
CA LEU A 38 13.42 29.61 -0.91
C LEU A 38 14.59 29.55 0.09
N ARG A 39 15.83 29.64 -0.40
CA ARG A 39 17.02 29.71 0.47
C ARG A 39 17.04 30.97 1.34
N LYS A 40 16.59 32.10 0.79
CA LYS A 40 16.45 33.36 1.54
C LYS A 40 15.37 33.27 2.62
N ALA A 41 14.24 32.61 2.32
CA ALA A 41 13.17 32.41 3.29
C ALA A 41 13.57 31.46 4.44
N PHE A 42 14.33 30.40 4.14
CA PHE A 42 14.72 29.39 5.13
C PHE A 42 16.24 29.28 5.30
N PRO A 43 16.90 30.32 5.85
CA PRO A 43 18.35 30.32 6.01
C PRO A 43 18.78 29.21 6.97
N GLY A 44 19.87 28.52 6.64
CA GLY A 44 20.41 27.41 7.43
C GLY A 44 19.60 26.11 7.35
N VAL A 45 18.50 26.06 6.58
CA VAL A 45 17.70 24.85 6.40
C VAL A 45 18.13 24.08 5.17
N THR A 46 18.92 23.04 5.38
CA THR A 46 19.28 22.08 4.32
C THR A 46 18.03 21.35 3.81
N GLN A 47 17.89 21.25 2.48
CA GLN A 47 16.80 20.53 1.80
C GLN A 47 15.39 21.10 2.07
N ALA A 48 15.25 22.43 2.20
CA ALA A 48 13.96 23.09 2.34
C ALA A 48 12.99 22.75 1.19
N ASP A 49 13.51 22.65 -0.03
CA ASP A 49 12.77 22.27 -1.24
C ASP A 49 12.16 20.87 -1.13
N ARG A 50 12.91 19.89 -0.59
CA ARG A 50 12.40 18.53 -0.34
C ARG A 50 11.29 18.55 0.71
N ARG A 51 11.42 19.35 1.76
CA ARG A 51 10.41 19.45 2.84
C ARG A 51 9.12 20.09 2.34
N ILE A 52 9.20 21.09 1.47
CA ILE A 52 8.04 21.72 0.84
C ILE A 52 7.37 20.79 -0.18
N ARG A 53 8.15 20.00 -0.93
CA ARG A 53 7.57 18.95 -1.79
C ARG A 53 6.71 17.94 -1.03
N GLY A 54 6.97 17.73 0.27
CA GLY A 54 6.10 16.92 1.14
C GLY A 54 4.67 17.47 1.32
N LEU A 55 4.41 18.73 0.95
CA LEU A 55 3.05 19.28 0.93
C LEU A 55 2.16 18.64 -0.14
N ARG A 56 2.75 18.04 -1.18
CA ARG A 56 1.99 17.30 -2.22
C ARG A 56 1.18 16.15 -1.61
N ASP A 57 1.69 15.53 -0.54
CA ASP A 57 0.97 14.49 0.22
C ASP A 57 -0.32 15.01 0.87
N TYR A 58 -0.43 16.33 1.08
CA TYR A 58 -1.58 17.01 1.65
C TYR A 58 -2.41 17.77 0.60
N GLY A 59 -2.27 17.40 -0.68
CA GLY A 59 -3.04 17.94 -1.79
C GLY A 59 -2.58 19.31 -2.29
N TRP A 60 -1.40 19.78 -1.89
CA TRP A 60 -0.83 21.02 -2.43
C TRP A 60 -0.28 20.80 -3.84
N VAL A 61 -0.59 21.70 -4.76
CA VAL A 61 -0.13 21.64 -6.14
C VAL A 61 1.03 22.61 -6.32
N ILE A 62 2.23 22.05 -6.46
CA ILE A 62 3.48 22.80 -6.66
C ILE A 62 4.12 22.25 -7.92
N LEU A 63 4.00 22.95 -9.05
CA LEU A 63 4.43 22.46 -10.36
C LEU A 63 5.93 22.71 -10.60
N THR A 64 6.58 21.77 -11.29
CA THR A 64 7.94 21.92 -11.82
C THR A 64 7.93 22.11 -13.34
N ASN A 65 9.08 22.44 -13.94
CA ASN A 65 9.21 22.59 -15.40
C ASN A 65 8.84 21.35 -16.24
N THR A 66 8.80 20.18 -15.62
CA THR A 66 8.28 18.94 -16.24
C THR A 66 6.76 18.89 -16.33
N GLU A 67 6.07 19.65 -15.47
CA GLU A 67 4.61 19.71 -15.34
C GLU A 67 4.06 21.00 -16.00
N ASP A 68 4.82 22.10 -15.97
CA ASP A 68 4.50 23.38 -16.62
C ASP A 68 5.71 23.86 -17.45
N ALA A 69 5.56 23.81 -18.78
CA ALA A 69 6.62 24.17 -19.73
C ALA A 69 7.00 25.66 -19.72
N THR A 70 6.22 26.52 -19.05
CA THR A 70 6.55 27.95 -18.91
C THR A 70 7.59 28.23 -17.83
N LEU A 71 7.96 27.22 -17.03
CA LEU A 71 8.91 27.35 -15.92
C LEU A 71 10.35 27.03 -16.35
N THR A 72 11.33 27.75 -15.79
CA THR A 72 12.74 27.36 -15.91
C THR A 72 13.06 26.17 -14.98
N SER A 73 14.25 25.58 -15.11
CA SER A 73 14.70 24.48 -14.23
C SER A 73 14.86 24.87 -12.76
N GLU A 74 14.91 26.17 -12.47
CA GLU A 74 15.05 26.72 -11.12
C GLU A 74 13.73 27.22 -10.54
N ASP A 75 12.68 27.30 -11.36
CA ASP A 75 11.37 27.80 -10.98
C ASP A 75 10.41 26.66 -10.59
N GLN A 76 9.53 26.99 -9.67
CA GLN A 76 8.37 26.20 -9.29
C GLN A 76 7.14 27.11 -9.26
N ARG A 77 5.98 26.59 -9.64
CA ARG A 77 4.71 27.32 -9.50
C ARG A 77 3.97 26.81 -8.29
N PHE A 78 3.59 27.69 -7.38
CA PHE A 78 2.60 27.36 -6.37
C PHE A 78 1.22 27.54 -6.99
N ASP A 79 0.66 26.48 -7.54
CA ASP A 79 -0.59 26.56 -8.31
C ASP A 79 -1.81 26.63 -7.38
N LYS A 80 -1.88 25.76 -6.36
CA LYS A 80 -3.03 25.65 -5.47
C LYS A 80 -2.66 25.18 -4.06
N ALA A 81 -3.21 25.81 -3.03
CA ALA A 81 -3.10 25.30 -1.67
C ALA A 81 -3.90 24.01 -1.48
N GLY A 82 -3.32 23.10 -0.70
CA GLY A 82 -4.01 21.91 -0.21
C GLY A 82 -4.56 22.13 1.20
N VAL A 83 -4.53 21.06 2.00
CA VAL A 83 -4.99 21.09 3.40
C VAL A 83 -4.15 22.11 4.20
N PRO A 84 -4.76 22.93 5.08
CA PRO A 84 -4.03 23.87 5.92
C PRO A 84 -3.20 23.13 6.98
N VAL A 85 -1.97 22.75 6.61
CA VAL A 85 -1.10 21.89 7.45
C VAL A 85 -0.64 22.53 8.76
N TRP A 86 -0.86 23.84 8.94
CA TRP A 86 -0.65 24.56 10.20
C TRP A 86 -1.77 24.34 11.22
N ASP A 87 -2.95 23.89 10.79
CA ASP A 87 -4.00 23.41 11.70
C ASP A 87 -3.73 21.94 12.04
N PRO A 88 -3.42 21.60 13.31
CA PRO A 88 -3.16 20.21 13.71
C PRO A 88 -4.34 19.28 13.46
N ALA A 89 -5.59 19.76 13.58
CA ALA A 89 -6.78 18.95 13.35
C ALA A 89 -6.92 18.63 11.86
N ALA A 90 -6.86 19.65 11.00
CA ALA A 90 -6.92 19.48 9.55
C ALA A 90 -5.77 18.59 9.03
N ARG A 91 -4.54 18.83 9.50
CA ARG A 91 -3.38 18.00 9.12
C ARG A 91 -3.54 16.55 9.52
N ARG A 92 -4.04 16.26 10.74
CA ARG A 92 -4.27 14.88 11.19
C ARG A 92 -5.34 14.19 10.36
N ALA A 93 -6.45 14.87 10.07
CA ALA A 93 -7.53 14.35 9.24
C ALA A 93 -7.07 14.03 7.81
N ALA A 94 -6.16 14.82 7.25
CA ALA A 94 -5.61 14.63 5.91
C ALA A 94 -4.27 13.89 5.86
N THR A 95 -3.76 13.39 7.00
CA THR A 95 -2.47 12.69 7.03
C THR A 95 -2.57 11.44 6.15
N PRO A 96 -1.73 11.30 5.11
CA PRO A 96 -1.75 10.12 4.28
C PRO A 96 -1.52 8.87 5.11
N GLN A 97 -2.21 7.78 4.77
CA GLN A 97 -1.92 6.52 5.41
C GLN A 97 -0.46 6.14 5.15
N LYS A 98 0.29 5.87 6.24
CA LYS A 98 1.72 5.56 6.18
C LYS A 98 1.99 4.53 5.10
N ALA A 99 3.02 4.74 4.28
CA ALA A 99 3.45 3.70 3.35
C ALA A 99 3.78 2.41 4.14
N VAL A 100 3.37 1.26 3.62
CA VAL A 100 3.66 -0.03 4.24
C VAL A 100 5.17 -0.28 4.11
N SER A 101 5.87 -0.35 5.25
CA SER A 101 7.32 -0.58 5.27
C SER A 101 7.68 -1.97 4.72
N SER A 102 8.92 -2.18 4.29
CA SER A 102 9.37 -3.51 3.86
C SER A 102 9.25 -4.58 4.95
N LYS A 103 9.47 -4.19 6.22
CA LYS A 103 9.28 -5.09 7.38
C LYS A 103 7.82 -5.49 7.54
N GLU A 104 6.90 -4.53 7.47
CA GLU A 104 5.46 -4.82 7.53
C GLU A 104 5.01 -5.65 6.34
N ARG A 105 5.48 -5.35 5.13
CA ARG A 105 5.17 -6.15 3.93
C ARG A 105 5.59 -7.59 4.10
N GLN A 106 6.82 -7.81 4.57
CA GLN A 106 7.32 -9.16 4.83
C GLN A 106 6.50 -9.88 5.90
N ALA A 107 6.13 -9.20 6.98
CA ALA A 107 5.32 -9.78 8.04
C ALA A 107 3.93 -10.18 7.54
N VAL A 108 3.28 -9.34 6.73
CA VAL A 108 1.97 -9.63 6.13
C VAL A 108 2.05 -10.80 5.16
N MET A 109 3.03 -10.80 4.25
CA MET A 109 3.22 -11.91 3.31
C MET A 109 3.52 -13.23 4.02
N THR A 110 4.35 -13.22 5.08
CA THR A 110 4.61 -14.42 5.88
C THR A 110 3.36 -14.92 6.61
N ARG A 111 2.57 -14.00 7.21
CA ARG A 111 1.30 -14.33 7.86
C ARG A 111 0.33 -14.98 6.88
N ASP A 112 0.28 -14.48 5.65
CA ASP A 112 -0.59 -14.98 4.58
C ASP A 112 0.06 -16.12 3.77
N HIS A 113 1.15 -16.70 4.28
CA HIS A 113 1.88 -17.82 3.66
C HIS A 113 2.34 -17.59 2.22
N PHE A 114 2.57 -16.34 1.81
CA PHE A 114 2.90 -15.96 0.43
C PHE A 114 1.85 -16.47 -0.58
N MET A 115 0.58 -16.41 -0.18
CA MET A 115 -0.58 -16.74 -1.01
C MET A 115 -1.53 -15.55 -1.06
N CYS A 116 -2.27 -15.42 -2.15
CA CYS A 116 -3.37 -14.47 -2.22
C CYS A 116 -4.48 -14.89 -1.27
N THR A 117 -4.90 -14.01 -0.37
CA THR A 117 -5.98 -14.27 0.60
C THR A 117 -7.38 -14.33 -0.03
N VAL A 118 -7.50 -14.01 -1.32
CA VAL A 118 -8.77 -14.03 -2.07
C VAL A 118 -8.92 -15.32 -2.87
N CYS A 119 -7.97 -15.62 -3.76
CA CYS A 119 -8.06 -16.77 -4.66
C CYS A 119 -7.14 -17.94 -4.27
N GLY A 120 -6.27 -17.77 -3.26
CA GLY A 120 -5.36 -18.81 -2.81
C GLY A 120 -4.14 -19.06 -3.72
N ILE A 121 -3.96 -18.33 -4.82
CA ILE A 121 -2.80 -18.52 -5.71
C ILE A 121 -1.48 -18.13 -5.01
N SER A 122 -0.44 -18.94 -5.19
CA SER A 122 0.89 -18.66 -4.63
C SER A 122 1.70 -17.71 -5.50
N GLY A 123 2.64 -16.97 -4.91
CA GLY A 123 3.56 -16.12 -5.68
C GLY A 123 4.35 -16.92 -6.73
N GLY A 124 4.33 -16.48 -7.98
CA GLY A 124 5.02 -17.12 -9.10
C GLY A 124 4.28 -18.31 -9.73
N GLU A 125 3.12 -18.70 -9.21
CA GLU A 125 2.25 -19.70 -9.85
C GLU A 125 1.56 -19.11 -11.08
N ALA A 126 1.41 -19.89 -12.14
CA ALA A 126 0.70 -19.45 -13.35
C ALA A 126 -0.80 -19.33 -13.08
N TYR A 127 -1.46 -18.34 -13.67
CA TYR A 127 -2.91 -18.24 -13.58
C TYR A 127 -3.56 -19.40 -14.35
N TYR A 128 -4.60 -20.00 -13.78
CA TYR A 128 -5.25 -21.19 -14.34
C TYR A 128 -5.76 -20.98 -15.78
N ASP A 129 -6.26 -19.79 -16.05
CA ASP A 129 -6.82 -19.34 -17.34
C ASP A 129 -5.78 -18.65 -18.25
N ASP A 130 -4.55 -18.44 -17.78
CA ASP A 130 -3.48 -17.80 -18.56
C ASP A 130 -2.09 -18.26 -18.07
N SER A 131 -1.56 -19.27 -18.75
CA SER A 131 -0.25 -19.85 -18.43
C SER A 131 0.94 -18.92 -18.71
N ASN A 132 0.75 -17.81 -19.44
CA ASN A 132 1.80 -16.84 -19.75
C ASN A 132 1.97 -15.78 -18.66
N GLN A 133 1.04 -15.72 -17.71
CA GLN A 133 1.11 -14.80 -16.59
C GLN A 133 1.24 -15.56 -15.27
N THR A 134 2.16 -15.10 -14.43
CA THR A 134 2.32 -15.62 -13.07
C THR A 134 1.81 -14.63 -12.03
N ALA A 135 1.36 -15.16 -10.91
CA ALA A 135 0.86 -14.37 -9.80
C ALA A 135 1.98 -13.54 -9.18
N VAL A 136 1.87 -12.23 -9.31
CA VAL A 136 2.68 -11.27 -8.56
C VAL A 136 1.89 -10.82 -7.34
N LEU A 137 2.44 -11.06 -6.15
CA LEU A 137 1.80 -10.71 -4.89
C LEU A 137 2.13 -9.28 -4.46
N SER A 138 1.22 -8.68 -3.74
CA SER A 138 1.38 -7.35 -3.16
C SER A 138 0.60 -7.26 -1.85
N VAL A 139 1.01 -6.32 -0.99
CA VAL A 139 0.30 -6.03 0.27
C VAL A 139 -0.65 -4.87 0.05
N THR A 140 -1.91 -5.08 0.38
CA THR A 140 -3.00 -4.12 0.20
C THR A 140 -3.74 -3.90 1.52
N ARG A 141 -4.40 -2.76 1.64
CA ARG A 141 -5.32 -2.51 2.76
C ARG A 141 -6.70 -2.92 2.35
N ARG A 142 -7.33 -3.75 3.16
CA ARG A 142 -8.67 -4.24 2.95
C ARG A 142 -9.54 -3.81 4.13
N LYS A 143 -10.71 -3.26 3.83
CA LYS A 143 -11.74 -3.00 4.84
C LYS A 143 -12.29 -4.34 5.33
N THR A 144 -12.47 -4.47 6.63
CA THR A 144 -12.98 -5.68 7.28
C THR A 144 -14.17 -5.34 8.18
N ILE A 145 -15.17 -6.22 8.20
CA ILE A 145 -16.28 -6.15 9.17
C ILE A 145 -16.16 -7.36 10.09
N LEU A 146 -15.97 -7.07 11.37
CA LEU A 146 -15.74 -8.03 12.44
C LEU A 146 -17.06 -8.72 12.86
N PRO A 147 -17.00 -9.83 13.63
CA PRO A 147 -18.21 -10.51 14.12
C PRO A 147 -19.14 -9.65 14.96
N ASN A 148 -18.62 -8.60 15.61
CA ASN A 148 -19.39 -7.62 16.38
C ASN A 148 -19.90 -6.44 15.53
N ALA A 149 -19.79 -6.54 14.20
CA ALA A 149 -20.13 -5.51 13.21
C ALA A 149 -19.22 -4.26 13.18
N ASP A 150 -18.15 -4.24 13.98
CA ASP A 150 -17.18 -3.15 13.91
C ASP A 150 -16.41 -3.17 12.58
N GLU A 151 -16.12 -1.98 12.08
CA GLU A 151 -15.28 -1.79 10.89
C GLU A 151 -13.81 -1.62 11.29
N ASP A 152 -12.93 -2.30 10.57
CA ASP A 152 -11.48 -2.16 10.72
C ASP A 152 -10.80 -2.23 9.35
N PHE A 153 -9.49 -2.02 9.30
CA PHE A 153 -8.65 -2.24 8.14
C PHE A 153 -7.53 -3.21 8.45
N LEU A 154 -7.41 -4.23 7.60
CA LEU A 154 -6.33 -5.20 7.68
C LEU A 154 -5.43 -5.09 6.45
N LEU A 155 -4.11 -5.12 6.68
CA LEU A 155 -3.16 -5.36 5.61
C LEU A 155 -3.20 -6.84 5.22
N VAL A 156 -3.38 -7.15 3.95
CA VAL A 156 -3.49 -8.52 3.41
C VAL A 156 -2.66 -8.68 2.13
N THR A 157 -2.38 -9.92 1.78
CA THR A 157 -1.64 -10.30 0.57
C THR A 157 -2.61 -10.63 -0.56
N GLU A 158 -2.49 -9.92 -1.69
CA GLU A 158 -3.31 -10.12 -2.88
C GLU A 158 -2.44 -10.30 -4.13
N CYS A 159 -2.89 -11.14 -5.06
CA CYS A 159 -2.27 -11.20 -6.38
C CYS A 159 -2.69 -9.99 -7.22
N LYS A 160 -1.92 -9.68 -8.27
CA LYS A 160 -2.19 -8.57 -9.19
C LYS A 160 -3.64 -8.54 -9.68
N ARG A 161 -4.20 -9.69 -10.08
CA ARG A 161 -5.58 -9.80 -10.58
C ARG A 161 -6.63 -9.53 -9.51
N CYS A 162 -6.55 -10.17 -8.34
CA CYS A 162 -7.50 -9.93 -7.26
C CYS A 162 -7.45 -8.49 -6.76
N ARG A 163 -6.26 -7.89 -6.66
CA ARG A 163 -6.12 -6.48 -6.30
C ARG A 163 -6.77 -5.56 -7.33
N SER A 164 -6.50 -5.79 -8.62
CA SER A 164 -7.04 -4.94 -9.69
C SER A 164 -8.53 -5.15 -9.94
N GLY A 165 -9.05 -6.34 -9.66
CA GLY A 165 -10.47 -6.66 -9.73
C GLY A 165 -11.24 -6.35 -8.44
N ALA A 166 -10.56 -6.08 -7.34
CA ALA A 166 -11.20 -5.64 -6.11
C ALA A 166 -11.73 -4.22 -6.31
N ASP A 167 -13.05 -4.07 -6.29
CA ASP A 167 -13.76 -2.80 -6.20
C ASP A 167 -13.69 -2.17 -4.79
N GLY A 168 -12.82 -2.70 -3.92
CA GLY A 168 -12.83 -2.41 -2.49
C GLY A 168 -13.70 -3.37 -1.67
N SER A 169 -14.08 -4.53 -2.23
CA SER A 169 -14.82 -5.60 -1.57
C SER A 169 -14.38 -5.76 -0.10
N THR A 170 -15.31 -5.49 0.81
CA THR A 170 -15.08 -5.58 2.25
C THR A 170 -15.09 -7.05 2.66
N ALA A 171 -14.06 -7.52 3.36
CA ALA A 171 -14.07 -8.87 3.90
C ALA A 171 -14.94 -8.91 5.16
N ARG A 172 -16.00 -9.73 5.17
CA ARG A 172 -16.95 -9.76 6.27
C ARG A 172 -16.94 -11.11 6.99
N ALA A 173 -16.98 -11.05 8.32
CA ALA A 173 -16.94 -12.26 9.15
C ALA A 173 -18.19 -13.13 9.02
N ASP A 174 -19.35 -12.54 8.76
CA ASP A 174 -20.62 -13.24 8.54
C ASP A 174 -20.60 -14.06 7.24
N GLU A 175 -20.12 -13.46 6.15
CA GLU A 175 -19.93 -14.13 4.86
C GLU A 175 -18.92 -15.28 4.95
N ALA A 176 -17.76 -15.03 5.57
CA ALA A 176 -16.74 -16.06 5.77
C ALA A 176 -17.28 -17.24 6.59
N LEU A 177 -18.06 -16.98 7.64
CA LEU A 177 -18.68 -18.03 8.45
C LEU A 177 -19.73 -18.81 7.66
N ALA A 178 -20.50 -18.15 6.79
CA ALA A 178 -21.46 -18.81 5.92
C ALA A 178 -20.76 -19.76 4.94
N GLU A 179 -19.67 -19.32 4.29
CA GLU A 179 -18.86 -20.18 3.41
C GLU A 179 -18.32 -21.41 4.14
N ILE A 180 -17.78 -21.22 5.35
CA ILE A 180 -17.25 -22.32 6.17
C ILE A 180 -18.35 -23.33 6.50
N ARG A 181 -19.56 -22.87 6.81
CA ARG A 181 -20.70 -23.74 7.13
C ARG A 181 -21.21 -24.55 5.94
N CYS A 182 -20.95 -24.08 4.71
CA CYS A 182 -21.32 -24.80 3.49
C CYS A 182 -20.35 -25.94 3.15
N LEU A 183 -19.17 -26.01 3.78
CA LEU A 183 -18.24 -27.13 3.62
C LEU A 183 -18.81 -28.41 4.23
N ASP A 184 -18.42 -29.57 3.70
CA ASP A 184 -18.76 -30.84 4.33
C ASP A 184 -18.08 -31.00 5.71
N PRO A 185 -18.59 -31.90 6.58
CA PRO A 185 -18.06 -32.04 7.94
C PRO A 185 -16.58 -32.44 8.03
N GLU A 186 -16.03 -33.14 7.03
CA GLU A 186 -14.61 -33.50 7.01
C GLU A 186 -13.74 -32.27 6.73
N ASP A 187 -14.11 -31.49 5.73
CA ASP A 187 -13.42 -30.25 5.38
C ASP A 187 -13.54 -29.19 6.49
N GLN A 188 -14.69 -29.07 7.15
CA GLN A 188 -14.82 -28.20 8.33
C GLN A 188 -13.85 -28.60 9.44
N ARG A 189 -13.75 -29.90 9.78
CA ARG A 189 -12.79 -30.40 10.77
C ARG A 189 -11.35 -30.14 10.34
N ARG A 190 -11.05 -30.27 9.05
CA ARG A 190 -9.72 -29.98 8.51
C ARG A 190 -9.36 -28.51 8.64
N LEU A 191 -10.29 -27.62 8.30
CA LEU A 191 -10.12 -26.18 8.39
C LEU A 191 -9.92 -25.74 9.84
N LEU A 192 -10.69 -26.27 10.79
CA LEU A 192 -10.51 -26.00 12.23
C LEU A 192 -9.10 -26.35 12.70
N ARG A 193 -8.56 -27.51 12.29
CA ARG A 193 -7.17 -27.88 12.62
C ARG A 193 -6.13 -26.91 12.02
N TRP A 194 -6.42 -26.29 10.88
CA TRP A 194 -5.54 -25.28 10.29
C TRP A 194 -5.61 -23.96 11.08
N MET A 195 -6.81 -23.54 11.48
CA MET A 195 -7.03 -22.36 12.32
C MET A 195 -6.29 -22.48 13.66
N GLU A 196 -6.41 -23.62 14.35
CA GLU A 196 -5.71 -23.91 15.61
C GLU A 196 -4.19 -23.83 15.48
N ARG A 197 -3.64 -24.25 14.33
CA ARG A 197 -2.20 -24.20 14.05
C ARG A 197 -1.72 -22.85 13.52
N GLY A 198 -2.64 -21.95 13.19
CA GLY A 198 -2.35 -20.69 12.50
C GLY A 198 -1.71 -20.88 11.13
N ARG A 199 -1.86 -22.05 10.50
CA ARG A 199 -1.33 -22.35 9.16
C ARG A 199 -2.03 -23.52 8.48
N ARG A 200 -2.08 -23.48 7.14
CA ARG A 200 -2.47 -24.63 6.33
C ARG A 200 -1.50 -25.79 6.57
N GLY A 201 -2.04 -26.99 6.77
CA GLY A 201 -1.24 -28.22 6.84
C GLY A 201 -0.99 -28.79 5.45
N THR A 202 0.20 -29.37 5.22
CA THR A 202 0.50 -30.03 3.94
C THR A 202 -0.21 -31.36 3.79
N THR A 203 -0.84 -31.57 2.63
CA THR A 203 -1.51 -32.83 2.31
C THR A 203 -0.52 -33.86 1.75
N PRO A 204 -0.82 -35.18 1.80
CA PRO A 204 0.00 -36.17 1.11
C PRO A 204 0.17 -35.88 -0.39
N LEU A 205 -0.91 -35.44 -1.05
CA LEU A 205 -0.90 -35.04 -2.46
C LEU A 205 0.04 -33.85 -2.71
N GLU A 206 -0.02 -32.81 -1.89
CA GLU A 206 0.88 -31.66 -2.00
C GLU A 206 2.35 -32.06 -1.78
N ARG A 207 2.62 -32.97 -0.83
CA ARG A 207 3.99 -33.48 -0.62
C ARG A 207 4.49 -34.25 -1.83
N ALA A 208 3.65 -35.10 -2.44
CA ALA A 208 3.98 -35.83 -3.66
C ALA A 208 4.22 -34.87 -4.84
N TRP A 209 3.35 -33.88 -5.03
CA TRP A 209 3.52 -32.84 -6.03
C TRP A 209 4.82 -32.04 -5.85
N ASN A 210 5.14 -31.64 -4.61
CA ASN A 210 6.38 -30.95 -4.29
C ASN A 210 7.62 -31.85 -4.46
N ALA A 211 7.49 -33.17 -4.29
CA ALA A 211 8.55 -34.11 -4.62
C ALA A 211 8.75 -34.18 -6.14
N TYR A 212 7.68 -34.36 -6.91
CA TYR A 212 7.69 -34.36 -8.37
C TYR A 212 8.33 -33.08 -8.95
N ARG A 213 7.93 -31.89 -8.46
CA ARG A 213 8.45 -30.60 -8.95
C ARG A 213 9.94 -30.37 -8.67
N ARG A 214 10.52 -31.06 -7.69
CA ARG A 214 11.95 -30.96 -7.38
C ARG A 214 12.80 -31.83 -8.31
N MET A 215 12.20 -32.71 -9.10
CA MET A 215 12.92 -33.55 -10.04
C MET A 215 13.32 -32.78 -11.32
N PRO A 216 14.47 -33.12 -11.92
CA PRO A 216 14.83 -32.68 -13.27
C PRO A 216 13.76 -33.03 -14.33
N ALA A 217 13.88 -32.47 -15.54
CA ALA A 217 12.84 -32.62 -16.58
C ALA A 217 12.66 -34.07 -17.04
N ASP A 218 13.76 -34.76 -17.35
CA ASP A 218 13.81 -36.19 -17.71
C ASP A 218 13.18 -37.08 -16.64
N ALA A 219 13.59 -36.93 -15.38
CA ALA A 219 13.03 -37.69 -14.27
C ALA A 219 11.53 -37.42 -14.04
N ARG A 220 11.04 -36.20 -14.35
CA ARG A 220 9.60 -35.89 -14.30
C ARG A 220 8.82 -36.62 -15.39
N ASP A 221 9.40 -36.80 -16.57
CA ASP A 221 8.74 -37.52 -17.67
C ASP A 221 8.69 -39.03 -17.39
N GLU A 222 9.75 -39.60 -16.82
CA GLU A 222 9.77 -41.00 -16.35
C GLU A 222 8.70 -41.25 -15.25
N LEU A 223 8.65 -40.38 -14.24
CA LEU A 223 7.66 -40.48 -13.16
C LEU A 223 6.22 -40.34 -13.67
N ARG A 224 5.99 -39.55 -14.71
CA ARG A 224 4.66 -39.43 -15.34
C ARG A 224 4.28 -40.74 -16.03
N SER A 225 5.20 -41.27 -16.84
CA SER A 225 4.97 -42.51 -17.61
C SER A 225 4.62 -43.67 -16.67
N ALA A 226 5.34 -43.81 -15.55
CA ALA A 226 5.11 -44.87 -14.57
C ALA A 226 3.76 -44.79 -13.81
N LEU A 227 3.02 -43.68 -13.90
CA LEU A 227 1.69 -43.52 -13.31
C LEU A 227 0.56 -43.74 -14.33
N GLU A 228 0.88 -43.72 -15.62
CA GLU A 228 -0.07 -43.94 -16.72
C GLU A 228 -0.17 -45.43 -17.12
N ASP A 229 0.81 -46.24 -16.70
CA ASP A 229 0.84 -47.72 -16.78
C ASP A 229 0.11 -48.41 -15.62
#